data_AF-A0A4Q7ACV3-F1
#
_entry.id   AF-A0A4Q7ACV3-F1
#
_cell.length_a   1.000
_cell.length_b   1.000
_cell.length_c   1.000
_cell.angle_alpha   90.00
_cell.angle_beta   90.00
_cell.angle_gamma   90.00
#
_symmetry.space_group_name_H-M   'P 1'
#
loop_
_entity.id
_entity.type
_entity.pdbx_description
1 polymer ?
#
loop_
_entity_poly.entity_id
_entity_poly.type
_entity_poly.pdbx_seq_one_letter_code
_entity_poly.pdbx_strand_id
1 'polypeptide(L)'
;MPNYAQNWFIHTPIEQGEVLSSWLIRSALDMGCSPLTLIEALWGRWRALTIDLDRGMTEDRLELLFVHSFDDKQKILKTMLTNVAPYLVKSSNSGWVLSLGQRSRSNFSGRQVCTQCFESDGRSAYLRLMWRMGWHCCCEKHQINLIDHCPNCGVVIQPFKIDLEHGSLAVCFSCHFNLTLYQPQPSNIQILDFQKNADNVLKQGSGLYNNQNISATEWFAIARAWISEIRLLVDTDNIQLIEMFKSFGINLNTITPFTPIAFEYLNTNELIILLSILNEIMKIPCELIIDRSYEYGISSANFWDKRKKLPIQLQQMKSAMIKPIRVYALQRVSSHNGKPKAKKTVQRKWLNLLRKSRKKRSHKLGGD
;
A
#
# COMPACT_ATOMS: atom_id res chain seq x y z
N MET A 1 44.98 -23.39 2.08
CA MET A 1 45.08 -21.98 2.44
C MET A 1 43.80 -21.60 3.18
N PRO A 2 43.84 -21.20 4.45
CA PRO A 2 42.64 -20.69 5.11
C PRO A 2 42.21 -19.42 4.37
N ASN A 3 40.97 -19.41 3.89
CA ASN A 3 40.42 -18.33 3.08
C ASN A 3 40.18 -17.13 4.00
N TYR A 4 41.21 -16.30 4.22
CA TYR A 4 41.05 -14.95 4.75
C TYR A 4 40.34 -14.11 3.68
N ALA A 5 39.06 -14.37 3.44
CA ALA A 5 38.20 -13.34 2.88
C ALA A 5 38.28 -12.18 3.88
N GLN A 6 38.85 -11.05 3.46
CA GLN A 6 38.86 -9.85 4.30
C GLN A 6 37.41 -9.57 4.70
N ASN A 7 37.08 -9.80 5.97
CA ASN A 7 35.80 -9.41 6.52
C ASN A 7 35.80 -7.88 6.52
N TRP A 8 35.15 -7.30 5.53
CA TRP A 8 34.74 -5.91 5.52
C TRP A 8 33.41 -5.79 6.27
N PHE A 9 33.13 -4.62 6.83
CA PHE A 9 31.98 -4.44 7.70
C PHE A 9 31.20 -3.18 7.34
N ILE A 10 29.89 -3.26 7.49
CA ILE A 10 28.96 -2.14 7.36
C ILE A 10 28.98 -1.35 8.67
N HIS A 11 29.53 -0.14 8.62
CA HIS A 11 29.59 0.78 9.76
C HIS A 11 28.35 1.67 9.90
N THR A 12 27.53 1.76 8.86
CA THR A 12 26.31 2.58 8.86
C THR A 12 25.29 2.03 9.87
N PRO A 13 24.90 2.84 10.88
CA PRO A 13 23.92 2.39 11.84
C PRO A 13 22.52 2.31 11.22
N ILE A 14 21.75 1.30 11.60
CA ILE A 14 20.32 1.20 11.32
C ILE A 14 19.57 2.27 12.13
N GLU A 15 18.73 3.07 11.48
CA GLU A 15 17.87 4.05 12.15
C GLU A 15 16.60 3.41 12.74
N GLN A 16 15.98 4.12 13.68
CA GLN A 16 14.73 3.67 14.28
C GLN A 16 13.62 3.56 13.23
N GLY A 17 13.06 2.34 13.12
CA GLY A 17 11.98 2.04 12.19
C GLY A 17 12.41 2.06 10.73
N GLU A 18 13.72 1.98 10.44
CA GLU A 18 14.24 1.89 9.08
C GLU A 18 13.90 0.54 8.44
N VAL A 19 13.60 0.56 7.14
CA VAL A 19 13.37 -0.66 6.35
C VAL A 19 14.68 -1.20 5.77
N LEU A 20 14.81 -2.53 5.64
CA LEU A 20 16.04 -3.20 5.22
C LEU A 20 16.66 -2.60 3.94
N SER A 21 15.86 -2.38 2.89
CA SER A 21 16.38 -1.79 1.65
C SER A 21 16.95 -0.38 1.83
N SER A 22 16.38 0.43 2.72
CA SER A 22 16.89 1.76 3.02
C SER A 22 18.28 1.68 3.65
N TRP A 23 18.41 0.83 4.68
CA TRP A 23 19.68 0.67 5.37
C TRP A 23 20.77 0.15 4.44
N LEU A 24 20.47 -0.83 3.58
CA LEU A 24 21.43 -1.33 2.58
C LEU A 24 21.85 -0.23 1.59
N ILE A 25 20.92 0.62 1.13
CA ILE A 25 21.27 1.71 0.21
C ILE A 25 22.15 2.75 0.91
N ARG A 26 21.77 3.19 2.11
CA ARG A 26 22.58 4.12 2.91
C ARG A 26 23.97 3.55 3.19
N SER A 27 24.04 2.28 3.55
CA SER A 27 25.29 1.57 3.80
C SER A 27 26.20 1.60 2.58
N ALA A 28 25.66 1.35 1.39
CA ALA A 28 26.44 1.41 0.15
C ALA A 28 27.00 2.82 -0.09
N LEU A 29 26.16 3.85 0.05
CA LEU A 29 26.55 5.24 -0.14
C LEU A 29 27.62 5.69 0.86
N ASP A 30 27.48 5.33 2.14
CA ASP A 30 28.45 5.64 3.19
C ASP A 30 29.80 4.95 2.95
N MET A 31 29.79 3.75 2.39
CA MET A 31 31.00 3.02 1.98
C MET A 31 31.56 3.46 0.62
N GLY A 32 30.95 4.45 -0.03
CA GLY A 32 31.42 4.97 -1.30
C GLY A 32 31.24 4.00 -2.47
N CYS A 33 30.22 3.14 -2.44
CA CYS A 33 29.88 2.25 -3.55
C CYS A 33 28.39 2.31 -3.94
N SER A 34 28.06 1.77 -5.11
CA SER A 34 26.66 1.69 -5.54
C SER A 34 25.90 0.64 -4.72
N PRO A 35 24.57 0.76 -4.53
CA PRO A 35 23.77 -0.29 -3.92
C PRO A 35 23.92 -1.64 -4.61
N LEU A 36 24.13 -1.68 -5.93
CA LEU A 36 24.38 -2.95 -6.63
C LEU A 36 25.69 -3.59 -6.16
N THR A 37 26.76 -2.80 -6.05
CA THR A 37 28.08 -3.27 -5.63
C THR A 37 28.04 -3.88 -4.24
N LEU A 38 27.38 -3.23 -3.27
CA LEU A 38 27.24 -3.77 -1.93
C LEU A 38 26.47 -5.10 -1.93
N ILE A 39 25.37 -5.17 -2.66
CA ILE A 39 24.51 -6.36 -2.74
C ILE A 39 25.26 -7.54 -3.37
N GLU A 40 26.04 -7.30 -4.42
CA GLU A 40 26.90 -8.31 -5.04
C GLU A 40 28.02 -8.76 -4.10
N ALA A 41 28.59 -7.85 -3.30
CA ALA A 41 29.58 -8.21 -2.29
C ALA A 41 28.98 -9.11 -1.17
N LEU A 42 27.75 -8.84 -0.72
CA LEU A 42 27.07 -9.63 0.31
C LEU A 42 26.64 -11.03 -0.17
N TRP A 43 26.10 -11.13 -1.38
CA TRP A 43 25.36 -12.33 -1.81
C TRP A 43 25.76 -12.88 -3.18
N GLY A 44 26.82 -12.33 -3.79
CA GLY A 44 27.35 -12.77 -5.07
C GLY A 44 26.33 -12.62 -6.21
N ARG A 45 26.19 -13.67 -7.02
CA ARG A 45 25.30 -13.69 -8.21
C ARG A 45 23.80 -13.69 -7.88
N TRP A 46 23.41 -13.60 -6.61
CA TRP A 46 22.00 -13.57 -6.25
C TRP A 46 21.35 -12.25 -6.68
N ARG A 47 20.25 -12.33 -7.43
CA ARG A 47 19.53 -11.16 -7.93
C ARG A 47 18.64 -10.52 -6.87
N ALA A 48 19.20 -10.19 -5.71
CA ALA A 48 18.50 -9.68 -4.53
C ALA A 48 17.62 -8.45 -4.83
N LEU A 49 18.11 -7.55 -5.70
CA LEU A 49 17.39 -6.34 -6.11
C LEU A 49 16.17 -6.59 -7.00
N THR A 50 15.95 -7.83 -7.43
CA THR A 50 14.78 -8.21 -8.24
C THR A 50 13.61 -8.74 -7.42
N ILE A 51 13.81 -8.87 -6.11
CA ILE A 51 12.79 -9.27 -5.14
C ILE A 51 12.58 -8.16 -4.09
N ASP A 52 11.55 -8.34 -3.27
CA ASP A 52 11.17 -7.40 -2.21
C ASP A 52 11.87 -7.78 -0.91
N LEU A 53 13.13 -7.36 -0.76
CA LEU A 53 13.97 -7.65 0.42
C LEU A 53 13.31 -7.23 1.74
N ASP A 54 12.49 -6.16 1.70
CA ASP A 54 11.80 -5.64 2.87
C ASP A 54 10.77 -6.62 3.43
N ARG A 55 10.29 -7.58 2.62
CA ARG A 55 9.36 -8.61 3.10
C ARG A 55 10.01 -9.64 3.99
N GLY A 56 11.32 -9.82 3.93
CA GLY A 56 12.04 -10.88 4.63
C GLY A 56 12.99 -11.64 3.71
N MET A 57 13.92 -12.36 4.34
CA MET A 57 14.97 -13.13 3.67
C MET A 57 15.06 -14.54 4.27
N THR A 58 15.68 -15.46 3.55
CA THR A 58 15.99 -16.80 4.07
C THR A 58 17.13 -16.73 5.08
N GLU A 59 17.14 -17.67 6.02
CA GLU A 59 18.16 -17.73 7.09
C GLU A 59 19.59 -17.70 6.55
N ASP A 60 19.90 -18.52 5.53
CA ASP A 60 21.22 -18.58 4.90
C ASP A 60 21.71 -17.22 4.38
N ARG A 61 20.79 -16.36 3.92
CA ARG A 61 21.14 -15.03 3.40
C ARG A 61 21.32 -14.01 4.52
N LEU A 62 20.58 -14.18 5.62
CA LEU A 62 20.72 -13.35 6.81
C LEU A 62 22.04 -13.65 7.52
N GLU A 63 22.46 -14.91 7.63
CA GLU A 63 23.75 -15.24 8.22
C GLU A 63 24.92 -14.60 7.47
N LEU A 64 24.87 -14.56 6.13
CA LEU A 64 25.87 -13.81 5.34
C LEU A 64 25.86 -12.32 5.65
N LEU A 65 24.69 -11.70 5.83
CA LEU A 65 24.57 -10.30 6.19
C LEU A 65 25.10 -10.01 7.60
N PHE A 66 24.83 -10.91 8.55
CA PHE A 66 25.25 -10.76 9.94
C PHE A 66 26.77 -10.78 10.10
N VAL A 67 27.48 -11.55 9.29
CA VAL A 67 28.95 -11.57 9.29
C VAL A 67 29.55 -10.19 8.96
N HIS A 68 28.84 -9.39 8.15
CA HIS A 68 29.29 -8.09 7.67
C HIS A 68 28.66 -6.91 8.42
N SER A 69 27.94 -7.12 9.52
CA SER A 69 27.24 -6.05 10.26
C SER A 69 27.76 -5.89 11.68
N PHE A 70 27.97 -4.65 12.12
CA PHE A 70 28.20 -4.34 13.54
C PHE A 70 26.92 -4.25 14.37
N ASP A 71 25.77 -4.03 13.72
CA ASP A 71 24.48 -3.95 14.39
C ASP A 71 24.01 -5.33 14.86
N ASP A 72 23.28 -5.35 15.99
CA ASP A 72 22.72 -6.56 16.59
C ASP A 72 21.76 -7.29 15.62
N LYS A 73 21.81 -8.64 15.63
CA LYS A 73 20.96 -9.49 14.77
C LYS A 73 19.47 -9.14 14.93
N GLN A 74 18.98 -8.89 16.16
CA GLN A 74 17.57 -8.53 16.38
C GLN A 74 17.23 -7.15 15.82
N LYS A 75 18.18 -6.20 15.83
CA LYS A 75 17.99 -4.89 15.21
C LYS A 75 17.81 -5.02 13.70
N ILE A 76 18.63 -5.83 13.03
CA ILE A 76 18.51 -6.11 11.58
C ILE A 76 17.18 -6.81 11.29
N LEU A 77 16.81 -7.82 12.08
CA LEU A 77 15.54 -8.54 11.90
C LEU A 77 14.32 -7.60 11.97
N LYS A 78 14.35 -6.58 12.83
CA LYS A 78 13.27 -5.57 12.96
C LYS A 78 13.13 -4.64 11.75
N THR A 79 14.08 -4.65 10.81
CA THR A 79 13.97 -3.88 9.54
C THR A 79 13.15 -4.60 8.47
N MET A 80 12.68 -5.82 8.74
CA MET A 80 11.90 -6.65 7.81
C MET A 80 10.45 -6.80 8.24
N LEU A 81 9.54 -6.78 7.27
CA LEU A 81 8.10 -6.83 7.51
C LEU A 81 7.64 -8.17 8.11
N THR A 82 8.30 -9.29 7.79
CA THR A 82 8.00 -10.60 8.41
C THR A 82 8.15 -10.61 9.91
N ASN A 83 8.99 -9.73 10.46
CA ASN A 83 9.31 -9.70 11.87
C ASN A 83 8.46 -8.66 12.63
N VAL A 84 7.86 -7.70 11.92
CA VAL A 84 6.99 -6.67 12.50
C VAL A 84 5.50 -6.97 12.30
N ALA A 85 5.12 -7.54 11.16
CA ALA A 85 3.73 -7.86 10.83
C ALA A 85 3.58 -9.24 10.15
N PRO A 86 4.03 -10.34 10.79
CA PRO A 86 4.14 -11.67 10.16
C PRO A 86 2.84 -12.15 9.52
N TYR A 87 1.70 -11.93 10.17
CA TYR A 87 0.40 -12.42 9.70
C TYR A 87 -0.12 -11.63 8.49
N LEU A 88 0.24 -10.35 8.36
CA LEU A 88 -0.12 -9.52 7.20
C LEU A 88 0.76 -9.80 5.98
N VAL A 89 2.01 -10.20 6.20
CA VAL A 89 2.92 -10.58 5.11
C VAL A 89 2.60 -11.97 4.56
N LYS A 90 2.29 -12.93 5.45
CA LYS A 90 2.05 -14.35 5.07
C LYS A 90 0.65 -14.59 4.48
N SER A 91 -0.34 -13.77 4.81
CA SER A 91 -1.70 -13.96 4.31
C SER A 91 -1.80 -13.59 2.84
N SER A 92 -2.05 -14.59 1.99
CA SER A 92 -2.36 -14.41 0.57
C SER A 92 -3.68 -13.68 0.33
N ASN A 93 -4.60 -13.70 1.31
CA ASN A 93 -5.96 -13.19 1.19
C ASN A 93 -6.18 -11.80 1.78
N SER A 94 -5.20 -11.23 2.49
CA SER A 94 -5.35 -9.94 3.19
C SER A 94 -4.11 -9.07 3.02
N GLY A 95 -3.61 -8.95 1.79
CA GLY A 95 -2.45 -8.13 1.47
C GLY A 95 -2.62 -6.69 1.95
N TRP A 96 -1.94 -6.35 3.03
CA TRP A 96 -1.85 -4.99 3.56
C TRP A 96 -0.43 -4.44 3.46
N VAL A 97 0.45 -5.13 2.75
CA VAL A 97 1.79 -4.66 2.43
C VAL A 97 1.78 -4.17 1.00
N LEU A 98 2.20 -2.92 0.81
CA LEU A 98 2.35 -2.33 -0.52
C LEU A 98 3.30 -3.18 -1.35
N SER A 99 2.86 -3.46 -2.58
CA SER A 99 3.60 -4.25 -3.54
C SER A 99 4.49 -3.33 -4.38
N LEU A 100 5.76 -3.71 -4.49
CA LEU A 100 6.73 -2.95 -5.27
C LEU A 100 6.46 -3.00 -6.79
N GLY A 101 5.79 -4.06 -7.26
CA GLY A 101 5.55 -4.31 -8.68
C GLY A 101 6.85 -4.29 -9.46
N GLN A 102 7.70 -5.27 -9.21
CA GLN A 102 9.07 -5.26 -9.72
C GLN A 102 9.15 -5.79 -11.15
N ARG A 103 10.06 -5.22 -11.93
CA ARG A 103 10.58 -5.79 -13.16
C ARG A 103 12.06 -5.50 -13.22
N SER A 104 12.88 -6.55 -13.12
CA SER A 104 14.31 -6.39 -12.85
C SER A 104 14.51 -5.53 -11.59
N ARG A 105 15.42 -4.57 -11.60
CA ARG A 105 15.71 -3.64 -10.49
C ARG A 105 14.73 -2.46 -10.37
N SER A 106 13.75 -2.36 -11.27
CA SER A 106 12.79 -1.25 -11.29
C SER A 106 11.48 -1.62 -10.60
N ASN A 107 10.95 -0.69 -9.82
CA ASN A 107 9.68 -0.84 -9.12
C ASN A 107 8.65 0.14 -9.69
N PHE A 108 7.39 -0.25 -9.78
CA PHE A 108 6.33 0.58 -10.34
C PHE A 108 5.35 1.14 -9.29
N SER A 109 5.54 0.79 -8.01
CA SER A 109 4.69 1.20 -6.89
C SER A 109 5.37 0.91 -5.55
N GLY A 110 4.69 1.26 -4.46
CA GLY A 110 4.90 0.65 -3.14
C GLY A 110 6.05 1.19 -2.31
N ARG A 111 6.65 2.32 -2.72
CA ARG A 111 7.55 3.11 -1.88
C ARG A 111 6.98 4.51 -1.73
N GLN A 112 6.94 4.98 -0.51
CA GLN A 112 6.34 6.26 -0.14
C GLN A 112 7.29 6.96 0.81
N VAL A 113 7.28 8.30 0.79
CA VAL A 113 8.16 9.12 1.65
C VAL A 113 7.43 10.34 2.19
N CYS A 114 7.88 10.80 3.35
CA CYS A 114 7.53 12.11 3.89
C CYS A 114 8.68 13.08 3.60
N THR A 115 8.40 14.16 2.88
CA THR A 115 9.41 15.15 2.48
C THR A 115 9.99 15.89 3.68
N GLN A 116 9.18 16.19 4.70
CA GLN A 116 9.63 16.83 5.94
C GLN A 116 10.44 15.87 6.84
N CYS A 117 10.15 14.56 6.82
CA CYS A 117 11.02 13.59 7.48
C CYS A 117 12.41 13.59 6.83
N PHE A 118 12.46 13.54 5.50
CA PHE A 118 13.72 13.61 4.77
C PHE A 118 14.49 14.91 5.03
N GLU A 119 13.78 16.04 5.14
CA GLU A 119 14.38 17.31 5.54
C GLU A 119 15.00 17.21 6.94
N SER A 120 14.26 16.68 7.92
CA SER A 120 14.74 16.53 9.30
C SER A 120 15.89 15.54 9.45
N ASP A 121 15.96 14.53 8.59
CA ASP A 121 17.03 13.52 8.60
C ASP A 121 18.32 14.02 7.92
N GLY A 122 18.21 15.05 7.07
CA GLY A 122 19.32 15.60 6.29
C GLY A 122 19.96 14.56 5.36
N ARG A 123 21.29 14.46 5.38
CA ARG A 123 22.05 13.54 4.51
C ARG A 123 21.71 12.07 4.78
N SER A 124 21.31 11.75 6.01
CA SER A 124 20.92 10.41 6.45
C SER A 124 19.42 10.12 6.23
N ALA A 125 18.77 10.77 5.27
CA ALA A 125 17.38 10.47 4.91
C ALA A 125 17.18 8.96 4.67
N TYR A 126 16.15 8.38 5.30
CA TYR A 126 15.91 6.94 5.29
C TYR A 126 14.42 6.59 5.11
N LEU A 127 14.12 5.41 4.57
CA LEU A 127 12.73 4.97 4.40
C LEU A 127 12.27 4.25 5.66
N ARG A 128 11.07 4.59 6.13
CA ARG A 128 10.47 3.97 7.30
C ARG A 128 9.77 2.68 6.90
N LEU A 129 9.93 1.64 7.71
CA LEU A 129 9.30 0.33 7.55
C LEU A 129 7.78 0.43 7.48
N MET A 130 7.17 1.22 8.37
CA MET A 130 5.71 1.33 8.45
C MET A 130 5.12 1.96 7.19
N TRP A 131 5.86 2.78 6.43
CA TRP A 131 5.43 3.29 5.11
C TRP A 131 5.25 2.20 4.05
N ARG A 132 5.61 0.95 4.34
CA ARG A 132 5.29 -0.21 3.50
C ARG A 132 3.89 -0.76 3.77
N MET A 133 3.24 -0.39 4.87
CA MET A 133 1.87 -0.80 5.16
C MET A 133 0.91 0.00 4.28
N GLY A 134 -0.04 -0.69 3.66
CA GLY A 134 -0.98 -0.08 2.71
C GLY A 134 -1.95 0.91 3.33
N TRP A 135 -2.02 0.99 4.67
CA TRP A 135 -2.76 2.02 5.39
C TRP A 135 -1.91 3.23 5.81
N HIS A 136 -0.59 3.15 5.71
CA HIS A 136 0.33 4.25 6.01
C HIS A 136 0.42 5.20 4.82
N CYS A 137 -0.59 6.05 4.62
CA CYS A 137 -0.60 7.03 3.53
C CYS A 137 -0.20 8.43 3.98
N CYS A 138 -0.04 8.62 5.28
CA CYS A 138 0.19 9.89 5.93
C CYS A 138 1.37 9.79 6.90
N CYS A 139 2.12 10.88 7.06
CA CYS A 139 3.12 10.95 8.11
C CYS A 139 2.46 11.39 9.42
N GLU A 140 2.50 10.58 10.46
CA GLU A 140 1.96 10.97 11.78
C GLU A 140 2.70 12.13 12.42
N LYS A 141 4.03 12.18 12.26
CA LYS A 141 4.89 13.24 12.83
C LYS A 141 4.55 14.61 12.24
N HIS A 142 4.39 14.68 10.93
CA HIS A 142 4.22 15.95 10.20
C HIS A 142 2.77 16.21 9.76
N GLN A 143 1.88 15.22 9.89
CA GLN A 143 0.48 15.28 9.48
C GLN A 143 0.27 15.66 8.00
N ILE A 144 1.19 15.24 7.13
CA ILE A 144 1.12 15.45 5.67
C ILE A 144 0.99 14.13 4.91
N ASN A 145 0.41 14.20 3.72
CA ASN A 145 0.31 13.04 2.83
C ASN A 145 1.71 12.62 2.36
N LEU A 146 1.97 11.31 2.38
CA LEU A 146 3.19 10.77 1.80
C LEU A 146 3.15 10.89 0.28
N ILE A 147 4.32 10.94 -0.34
CA ILE A 147 4.46 10.93 -1.81
C ILE A 147 5.11 9.63 -2.26
N ASP A 148 4.65 9.07 -3.37
CA ASP A 148 5.20 7.86 -4.02
C ASP A 148 5.81 8.14 -5.39
N HIS A 149 5.70 9.37 -5.87
CA HIS A 149 6.27 9.85 -7.12
C HIS A 149 7.03 11.15 -6.88
N CYS A 150 8.07 11.37 -7.68
CA CYS A 150 8.74 12.66 -7.75
C CYS A 150 7.74 13.72 -8.23
N PRO A 151 7.58 14.84 -7.51
CA PRO A 151 6.64 15.90 -7.89
C PRO A 151 7.09 16.66 -9.14
N ASN A 152 8.39 16.65 -9.46
CA ASN A 152 8.95 17.33 -10.63
C ASN A 152 8.79 16.50 -11.92
N CYS A 153 9.31 15.26 -11.95
CA CYS A 153 9.30 14.44 -13.17
C CYS A 153 8.17 13.38 -13.21
N GLY A 154 7.43 13.18 -12.12
CA GLY A 154 6.34 12.21 -12.03
C GLY A 154 6.77 10.74 -12.04
N VAL A 155 8.07 10.44 -11.95
CA VAL A 155 8.58 9.06 -11.86
C VAL A 155 8.39 8.53 -10.44
N VAL A 156 8.04 7.26 -10.30
CA VAL A 156 7.94 6.57 -9.00
C VAL A 156 9.26 6.68 -8.24
N ILE A 157 9.20 6.82 -6.92
CA ILE A 157 10.39 6.84 -6.07
C ILE A 157 11.07 5.46 -6.13
N GLN A 158 12.30 5.40 -6.64
CA GLN A 158 13.10 4.17 -6.82
C GLN A 158 14.45 4.29 -6.10
N PRO A 159 14.49 4.06 -4.78
CA PRO A 159 15.69 4.16 -3.94
C PRO A 159 16.86 3.30 -4.42
N PHE A 160 16.61 2.09 -4.93
CA PHE A 160 17.68 1.20 -5.42
C PHE A 160 18.36 1.65 -6.72
N LYS A 161 17.89 2.75 -7.33
CA LYS A 161 18.56 3.40 -8.46
C LYS A 161 19.34 4.65 -8.06
N ILE A 162 19.32 5.00 -6.78
CA ILE A 162 20.21 6.02 -6.23
C ILE A 162 21.62 5.46 -6.24
N ASP A 163 22.58 6.31 -6.59
CA ASP A 163 24.00 6.01 -6.62
C ASP A 163 24.80 7.17 -6.02
N LEU A 164 26.12 7.09 -6.01
CA LEU A 164 27.03 8.06 -5.41
C LEU A 164 26.79 9.50 -5.90
N GLU A 165 26.46 9.67 -7.18
CA GLU A 165 26.16 11.00 -7.76
C GLU A 165 24.93 11.68 -7.12
N HIS A 166 24.01 10.89 -6.59
CA HIS A 166 22.81 11.38 -5.93
C HIS A 166 23.08 11.69 -4.45
N GLY A 167 23.96 10.91 -3.81
CA GLY A 167 24.42 11.09 -2.43
C GLY A 167 23.37 10.93 -1.32
N SER A 168 22.07 10.87 -1.65
CA SER A 168 20.99 10.77 -0.66
C SER A 168 19.71 10.17 -1.24
N LEU A 169 18.96 9.47 -0.38
CA LEU A 169 17.60 8.98 -0.66
C LEU A 169 16.57 10.11 -0.85
N ALA A 170 16.91 11.33 -0.44
CA ALA A 170 16.05 12.51 -0.61
C ALA A 170 16.06 13.07 -2.04
N VAL A 171 16.89 12.54 -2.93
CA VAL A 171 17.02 13.03 -4.31
C VAL A 171 16.30 12.09 -5.27
N CYS A 172 15.61 12.63 -6.27
CA CYS A 172 15.02 11.82 -7.32
C CYS A 172 16.09 11.19 -8.22
N PHE A 173 16.09 9.85 -8.34
CA PHE A 173 17.06 9.12 -9.18
C PHE A 173 17.08 9.53 -10.67
N SER A 174 15.99 10.14 -11.15
CA SER A 174 15.79 10.38 -12.59
C SER A 174 16.00 11.83 -13.00
N CYS A 175 15.73 12.79 -12.13
CA CYS A 175 15.80 14.22 -12.47
C CYS A 175 16.58 15.04 -11.45
N HIS A 176 17.19 14.38 -10.45
CA HIS A 176 17.95 15.00 -9.36
C HIS A 176 17.20 16.06 -8.54
N PHE A 177 15.88 16.17 -8.71
CA PHE A 177 15.06 17.05 -7.88
C PHE A 177 15.16 16.62 -6.41
N ASN A 178 15.49 17.57 -5.54
CA ASN A 178 15.49 17.35 -4.10
C ASN A 178 14.04 17.29 -3.59
N LEU A 179 13.62 16.10 -3.13
CA LEU A 179 12.27 15.83 -2.67
C LEU A 179 11.90 16.66 -1.43
N THR A 180 12.87 17.13 -0.63
CA THR A 180 12.59 17.96 0.56
C THR A 180 12.00 19.33 0.20
N LEU A 181 12.20 19.80 -1.04
CA LEU A 181 11.67 21.08 -1.51
C LEU A 181 10.16 21.05 -1.80
N TYR A 182 9.57 19.86 -1.87
CA TYR A 182 8.14 19.73 -2.12
C TYR A 182 7.33 19.79 -0.84
N GLN A 183 6.29 20.62 -0.85
CA GLN A 183 5.31 20.76 0.22
C GLN A 183 4.05 19.94 -0.11
N PRO A 184 3.85 18.77 0.54
CA PRO A 184 2.68 17.95 0.30
C PRO A 184 1.42 18.55 0.96
N GLN A 185 0.27 18.06 0.51
CA GLN A 185 -1.00 18.44 1.13
C GLN A 185 -1.09 17.89 2.57
N PRO A 186 -1.73 18.63 3.50
CA PRO A 186 -2.07 18.11 4.81
C PRO A 186 -2.91 16.83 4.72
N SER A 187 -2.74 15.97 5.71
CA SER A 187 -3.50 14.72 5.82
C SER A 187 -4.94 15.00 6.23
N ASN A 188 -5.89 14.31 5.64
CA ASN A 188 -7.27 14.33 6.11
C ASN A 188 -7.37 13.60 7.47
N ILE A 189 -8.20 14.10 8.38
CA ILE A 189 -8.45 13.48 9.69
C ILE A 189 -8.91 12.03 9.57
N GLN A 190 -9.73 11.68 8.56
CA GLN A 190 -10.27 10.34 8.38
C GLN A 190 -9.18 9.30 8.08
N ILE A 191 -8.19 9.64 7.24
CA ILE A 191 -7.08 8.75 6.94
C ILE A 191 -6.11 8.64 8.13
N LEU A 192 -5.86 9.74 8.84
CA LEU A 192 -5.03 9.71 10.06
C LEU A 192 -5.67 8.85 11.15
N ASP A 193 -6.98 8.97 11.36
CA ASP A 193 -7.74 8.16 12.31
C ASP A 193 -7.66 6.67 11.95
N PHE A 194 -7.88 6.34 10.68
CA PHE A 194 -7.79 4.95 10.22
C PHE A 194 -6.39 4.39 10.43
N GLN A 195 -5.36 5.17 10.07
CA GLN A 195 -3.96 4.75 10.23
C GLN A 195 -3.63 4.47 11.70
N LYS A 196 -3.95 5.40 12.60
CA LYS A 196 -3.75 5.23 14.05
C LYS A 196 -4.49 4.02 14.59
N ASN A 197 -5.74 3.81 14.16
CA ASN A 197 -6.52 2.64 14.58
C ASN A 197 -5.87 1.34 14.08
N ALA A 198 -5.52 1.27 12.80
CA ALA A 198 -4.86 0.10 12.21
C ALA A 198 -3.51 -0.21 12.88
N ASP A 199 -2.73 0.81 13.25
CA ASP A 199 -1.48 0.63 14.01
C ASP A 199 -1.72 0.11 15.42
N ASN A 200 -2.74 0.61 16.12
CA ASN A 200 -3.14 0.09 17.41
C ASN A 200 -3.60 -1.37 17.30
N VAL A 201 -4.40 -1.71 16.28
CA VAL A 201 -4.84 -3.09 16.03
C VAL A 201 -3.67 -4.02 15.73
N LEU A 202 -2.71 -3.56 14.92
CA LEU A 202 -1.48 -4.31 14.66
C LEU A 202 -0.68 -4.56 15.94
N LYS A 203 -0.52 -3.52 16.78
CA LYS A 203 0.26 -3.59 18.01
C LYS A 203 -0.40 -4.45 19.09
N GLN A 204 -1.71 -4.34 19.25
CA GLN A 204 -2.48 -5.02 20.29
C GLN A 204 -2.91 -6.44 19.88
N GLY A 205 -2.88 -6.77 18.59
CA GLY A 205 -3.37 -8.05 18.06
C GLY A 205 -4.91 -8.18 18.07
N SER A 206 -5.63 -7.12 18.44
CA SER A 206 -7.08 -7.04 18.46
C SER A 206 -7.56 -5.61 18.22
N GLY A 207 -8.82 -5.44 17.83
CA GLY A 207 -9.42 -4.15 17.51
C GLY A 207 -10.92 -4.14 17.71
N LEU A 208 -11.48 -2.95 17.96
CA LEU A 208 -12.92 -2.78 18.07
C LEU A 208 -13.57 -2.73 16.68
N TYR A 209 -14.64 -3.51 16.50
CA TYR A 209 -15.55 -3.41 15.36
C TYR A 209 -16.97 -3.73 15.82
N ASN A 210 -17.96 -2.89 15.47
CA ASN A 210 -19.36 -3.05 15.90
C ASN A 210 -19.50 -3.30 17.43
N ASN A 211 -18.79 -2.49 18.23
CA ASN A 211 -18.73 -2.59 19.70
C ASN A 211 -18.20 -3.93 20.25
N GLN A 212 -17.61 -4.78 19.42
CA GLN A 212 -16.99 -6.03 19.82
C GLN A 212 -15.49 -5.96 19.63
N ASN A 213 -14.72 -6.46 20.61
CA ASN A 213 -13.29 -6.63 20.45
C ASN A 213 -13.02 -7.92 19.66
N ILE A 214 -12.38 -7.79 18.50
CA ILE A 214 -12.15 -8.88 17.55
C ILE A 214 -10.66 -9.02 17.28
N SER A 215 -10.24 -10.20 16.79
CA SER A 215 -8.82 -10.41 16.45
C SER A 215 -8.35 -9.46 15.35
N ALA A 216 -7.07 -9.08 15.36
CA ALA A 216 -6.49 -8.25 14.30
C ALA A 216 -6.69 -8.86 12.91
N THR A 217 -6.53 -10.18 12.79
CA THR A 217 -6.76 -10.92 11.53
C THR A 217 -8.18 -10.69 11.00
N GLU A 218 -9.19 -10.76 11.88
CA GLU A 218 -10.57 -10.53 11.50
C GLU A 218 -10.84 -9.06 11.18
N TRP A 219 -10.32 -8.13 11.99
CA TRP A 219 -10.46 -6.69 11.78
C TRP A 219 -9.91 -6.27 10.40
N PHE A 220 -8.70 -6.72 10.06
CA PHE A 220 -8.09 -6.47 8.77
C PHE A 220 -8.82 -7.18 7.61
N ALA A 221 -9.45 -8.33 7.86
CA ALA A 221 -10.28 -9.01 6.86
C ALA A 221 -11.59 -8.25 6.58
N ILE A 222 -12.24 -7.71 7.61
CA ILE A 222 -13.40 -6.82 7.50
C ILE A 222 -13.06 -5.57 6.70
N ALA A 223 -11.95 -4.91 7.04
CA ALA A 223 -11.46 -3.75 6.32
C ALA A 223 -11.20 -4.07 4.82
N ARG A 224 -10.62 -5.23 4.49
CA ARG A 224 -10.43 -5.64 3.08
C ARG A 224 -11.74 -5.95 2.35
N ALA A 225 -12.71 -6.53 3.04
CA ALA A 225 -14.04 -6.78 2.48
C ALA A 225 -14.73 -5.45 2.14
N TRP A 226 -14.68 -4.47 3.04
CA TRP A 226 -15.20 -3.13 2.79
C TRP A 226 -14.45 -2.39 1.68
N ILE A 227 -13.11 -2.45 1.63
CA ILE A 227 -12.32 -1.89 0.52
C ILE A 227 -12.81 -2.42 -0.84
N SER A 228 -13.06 -3.73 -0.92
CA SER A 228 -13.56 -4.34 -2.15
C SER A 228 -14.94 -3.81 -2.54
N GLU A 229 -15.77 -3.52 -1.54
CA GLU A 229 -17.14 -3.03 -1.71
C GLU A 229 -17.18 -1.54 -2.07
N ILE A 230 -16.41 -0.71 -1.39
CA ILE A 230 -16.31 0.74 -1.66
C ILE A 230 -15.96 1.00 -3.13
N ARG A 231 -15.06 0.20 -3.71
CA ARG A 231 -14.68 0.32 -5.12
C ARG A 231 -15.82 -0.01 -6.10
N LEU A 232 -16.84 -0.74 -5.66
CA LEU A 232 -18.07 -0.97 -6.42
C LEU A 232 -19.08 0.14 -6.14
N LEU A 233 -19.24 0.52 -4.86
CA LEU A 233 -20.18 1.55 -4.40
C LEU A 233 -19.90 2.92 -5.04
N VAL A 234 -18.64 3.35 -5.09
CA VAL A 234 -18.24 4.64 -5.71
C VAL A 234 -18.58 4.70 -7.21
N ASP A 235 -18.71 3.55 -7.85
CA ASP A 235 -19.04 3.43 -9.26
C ASP A 235 -20.49 3.00 -9.52
N THR A 236 -21.33 2.94 -8.49
CA THR A 236 -22.75 2.58 -8.63
C THR A 236 -23.55 3.71 -9.29
N ASP A 237 -24.56 3.32 -10.07
CA ASP A 237 -25.60 4.22 -10.59
C ASP A 237 -26.92 4.03 -9.82
N ASN A 238 -26.94 3.18 -8.79
CA ASN A 238 -28.11 2.96 -7.94
C ASN A 238 -28.32 4.17 -7.01
N ILE A 239 -29.31 5.01 -7.35
CA ILE A 239 -29.62 6.26 -6.62
C ILE A 239 -30.01 5.96 -5.17
N GLN A 240 -30.84 4.94 -4.92
CA GLN A 240 -31.25 4.58 -3.56
C GLN A 240 -30.06 4.17 -2.70
N LEU A 241 -29.09 3.45 -3.28
CA LEU A 241 -27.87 3.06 -2.58
C LEU A 241 -26.98 4.26 -2.26
N ILE A 242 -26.88 5.22 -3.19
CA ILE A 242 -26.16 6.48 -2.98
C ILE A 242 -26.82 7.29 -1.86
N GLU A 243 -28.15 7.46 -1.89
CA GLU A 243 -28.90 8.16 -0.85
C GLU A 243 -28.81 7.46 0.52
N MET A 244 -28.80 6.13 0.54
CA MET A 244 -28.58 5.35 1.76
C MET A 244 -27.22 5.70 2.39
N PHE A 245 -26.13 5.74 1.62
CA PHE A 245 -24.81 6.11 2.17
C PHE A 245 -24.70 7.59 2.54
N LYS A 246 -25.36 8.49 1.78
CA LYS A 246 -25.48 9.90 2.18
C LYS A 246 -26.19 10.08 3.51
N SER A 247 -27.16 9.22 3.85
CA SER A 247 -27.86 9.25 5.15
C SER A 247 -26.92 8.97 6.34
N PHE A 248 -25.77 8.33 6.10
CA PHE A 248 -24.69 8.16 7.08
C PHE A 248 -23.69 9.32 7.09
N GLY A 249 -23.89 10.33 6.25
CA GLY A 249 -22.91 11.39 6.01
C GLY A 249 -21.77 10.99 5.06
N ILE A 250 -21.84 9.82 4.41
CA ILE A 250 -20.76 9.31 3.56
C ILE A 250 -20.96 9.77 2.13
N ASN A 251 -19.95 10.47 1.60
CA ASN A 251 -19.95 10.90 0.21
C ASN A 251 -19.22 9.87 -0.68
N LEU A 252 -19.99 9.14 -1.49
CA LEU A 252 -19.46 8.19 -2.46
C LEU A 252 -19.01 8.83 -3.79
N ASN A 253 -19.22 10.13 -3.98
CA ASN A 253 -18.81 10.82 -5.20
C ASN A 253 -17.31 11.12 -5.17
N THR A 254 -16.51 10.25 -5.80
CA THR A 254 -15.10 10.55 -6.03
C THR A 254 -14.90 11.27 -7.36
N ILE A 255 -14.03 12.29 -7.36
CA ILE A 255 -13.69 13.06 -8.57
C ILE A 255 -12.94 12.17 -9.57
N THR A 256 -12.16 11.20 -9.07
CA THR A 256 -11.33 10.30 -9.88
C THR A 256 -11.73 8.84 -9.67
N PRO A 257 -11.90 8.05 -10.75
CA PRO A 257 -12.17 6.63 -10.63
C PRO A 257 -10.91 5.89 -10.16
N PHE A 258 -11.09 4.86 -9.33
CA PHE A 258 -9.99 4.02 -8.91
C PHE A 258 -9.43 3.20 -10.08
N THR A 259 -8.11 3.13 -10.16
CA THR A 259 -7.38 2.25 -11.05
C THR A 259 -7.78 0.80 -10.73
N PRO A 260 -8.21 -0.01 -11.71
CA PRO A 260 -8.74 -1.36 -11.47
C PRO A 260 -7.61 -2.39 -11.28
N ILE A 261 -6.78 -2.16 -10.27
CA ILE A 261 -5.67 -3.01 -9.84
C ILE A 261 -5.91 -3.50 -8.41
N ALA A 262 -5.08 -4.42 -7.93
CA ALA A 262 -5.15 -4.85 -6.54
C ALA A 262 -4.74 -3.69 -5.60
N PHE A 263 -5.29 -3.70 -4.38
CA PHE A 263 -5.16 -2.63 -3.39
C PHE A 263 -3.70 -2.26 -3.11
N GLU A 264 -2.86 -3.28 -3.00
CA GLU A 264 -1.45 -3.21 -2.67
C GLU A 264 -0.61 -2.48 -3.74
N TYR A 265 -1.19 -2.21 -4.92
CA TYR A 265 -0.56 -1.50 -6.03
C TYR A 265 -1.12 -0.11 -6.28
N LEU A 266 -2.13 0.32 -5.53
CA LEU A 266 -2.69 1.66 -5.65
C LEU A 266 -1.63 2.71 -5.26
N ASN A 267 -1.68 3.87 -5.89
CA ASN A 267 -0.84 5.01 -5.49
C ASN A 267 -1.38 5.67 -4.22
N THR A 268 -0.57 6.51 -3.60
CA THR A 268 -0.90 7.14 -2.32
C THR A 268 -2.20 7.95 -2.37
N ASN A 269 -2.45 8.70 -3.44
CA ASN A 269 -3.66 9.52 -3.56
C ASN A 269 -4.94 8.67 -3.62
N GLU A 270 -4.92 7.57 -4.36
CA GLU A 270 -6.04 6.63 -4.42
C GLU A 270 -6.26 5.95 -3.06
N LEU A 271 -5.18 5.59 -2.36
CA LEU A 271 -5.28 4.99 -1.04
C LEU A 271 -5.88 5.96 -0.01
N ILE A 272 -5.46 7.23 -0.01
CA ILE A 272 -6.02 8.26 0.90
C ILE A 272 -7.54 8.36 0.76
N ILE A 273 -8.05 8.46 -0.46
CA ILE A 273 -9.50 8.57 -0.72
C ILE A 273 -10.21 7.30 -0.25
N LEU A 274 -9.72 6.14 -0.68
CA LEU A 274 -10.32 4.84 -0.39
C LEU A 274 -10.39 4.55 1.10
N LEU A 275 -9.30 4.82 1.82
CA LEU A 275 -9.17 4.55 3.24
C LEU A 275 -9.87 5.60 4.12
N SER A 276 -10.03 6.84 3.63
CA SER A 276 -10.88 7.83 4.30
C SER A 276 -12.34 7.39 4.34
N ILE A 277 -12.88 6.94 3.19
CA ILE A 277 -14.24 6.39 3.10
C ILE A 277 -14.36 5.12 3.97
N LEU A 278 -13.32 4.27 3.95
CA LEU A 278 -13.29 3.06 4.78
C LEU A 278 -13.40 3.38 6.27
N ASN A 279 -12.69 4.40 6.75
CA ASN A 279 -12.75 4.82 8.15
C ASN A 279 -14.18 5.15 8.57
N GLU A 280 -14.87 5.92 7.76
CA GLU A 280 -16.25 6.34 8.03
C GLU A 280 -17.19 5.14 8.03
N ILE A 281 -17.08 4.26 7.03
CA ILE A 281 -17.91 3.04 6.93
C ILE A 281 -17.69 2.10 8.12
N MET A 282 -16.43 1.89 8.52
CA MET A 282 -16.12 0.96 9.62
C MET A 282 -16.58 1.48 10.99
N LYS A 283 -16.90 2.77 11.12
CA LYS A 283 -17.46 3.36 12.34
C LYS A 283 -19.00 3.21 12.42
N ILE A 284 -19.68 2.83 11.34
CA ILE A 284 -21.14 2.65 11.35
C ILE A 284 -21.50 1.34 12.06
N PRO A 285 -22.43 1.34 13.04
CA PRO A 285 -22.98 0.13 13.61
C PRO A 285 -23.65 -0.74 12.53
N CYS A 286 -23.42 -2.05 12.57
CA CYS A 286 -23.99 -2.99 11.59
C CYS A 286 -25.53 -2.95 11.59
N GLU A 287 -26.15 -2.77 12.76
CA GLU A 287 -27.60 -2.65 12.92
C GLU A 287 -28.14 -1.44 12.15
N LEU A 288 -27.46 -0.30 12.24
CA LEU A 288 -27.87 0.90 11.52
C LEU A 288 -27.76 0.73 9.99
N ILE A 289 -26.78 -0.04 9.50
CA ILE A 289 -26.70 -0.41 8.07
C ILE A 289 -27.90 -1.27 7.66
N ILE A 290 -28.30 -2.21 8.52
CA ILE A 290 -29.47 -3.06 8.29
C ILE A 290 -30.74 -2.21 8.22
N ASP A 291 -30.96 -1.32 9.20
CA ASP A 291 -32.15 -0.47 9.28
C ASP A 291 -32.29 0.43 8.05
N ARG A 292 -31.22 1.14 7.67
CA ARG A 292 -31.23 1.96 6.44
C ARG A 292 -31.41 1.12 5.19
N SER A 293 -30.93 -0.13 5.17
CA SER A 293 -31.20 -1.01 4.03
C SER A 293 -32.70 -1.26 3.87
N TYR A 294 -33.45 -1.40 4.97
CA TYR A 294 -34.91 -1.51 4.95
C TYR A 294 -35.58 -0.22 4.47
N GLU A 295 -35.19 0.92 5.02
CA GLU A 295 -35.74 2.23 4.65
C GLU A 295 -35.57 2.58 3.17
N TYR A 296 -34.41 2.29 2.60
CA TYR A 296 -34.09 2.61 1.20
C TYR A 296 -34.36 1.45 0.23
N GLY A 297 -34.93 0.33 0.69
CA GLY A 297 -35.26 -0.83 -0.14
C GLY A 297 -34.03 -1.54 -0.74
N ILE A 298 -32.88 -1.48 -0.06
CA ILE A 298 -31.61 -2.03 -0.53
C ILE A 298 -31.45 -3.47 -0.06
N SER A 299 -31.47 -4.41 -1.01
CA SER A 299 -31.21 -5.83 -0.70
C SER A 299 -29.72 -6.14 -0.48
N SER A 300 -29.46 -7.22 0.25
CA SER A 300 -28.13 -7.82 0.43
C SER A 300 -27.42 -8.22 -0.87
N ALA A 301 -28.11 -8.26 -2.02
CA ALA A 301 -27.46 -8.48 -3.31
C ALA A 301 -26.66 -7.27 -3.82
N ASN A 302 -26.87 -6.09 -3.23
CA ASN A 302 -26.06 -4.89 -3.52
C ASN A 302 -24.69 -4.91 -2.84
N PHE A 303 -24.46 -5.87 -1.92
CA PHE A 303 -23.23 -5.93 -1.12
C PHE A 303 -22.54 -7.28 -1.25
N TRP A 304 -21.25 -7.25 -1.57
CA TRP A 304 -20.33 -8.39 -1.69
C TRP A 304 -20.81 -9.52 -2.60
N ASP A 305 -19.97 -9.93 -3.54
CA ASP A 305 -20.25 -11.11 -4.37
C ASP A 305 -20.50 -12.36 -3.48
N LYS A 306 -21.55 -13.13 -3.78
CA LYS A 306 -21.93 -14.36 -3.06
C LYS A 306 -20.81 -15.41 -3.02
N ARG A 307 -19.87 -15.35 -3.95
CA ARG A 307 -18.70 -16.25 -4.03
C ARG A 307 -17.58 -15.88 -3.07
N LYS A 308 -17.61 -14.68 -2.48
CA LYS A 308 -16.58 -14.25 -1.53
C LYS A 308 -16.91 -14.76 -0.14
N LYS A 309 -15.91 -15.37 0.52
CA LYS A 309 -15.98 -15.68 1.94
C LYS A 309 -15.92 -14.37 2.73
N LEU A 310 -16.94 -14.11 3.53
CA LEU A 310 -17.01 -12.91 4.38
C LEU A 310 -16.60 -13.23 5.82
N PRO A 311 -15.99 -12.27 6.52
CA PRO A 311 -15.87 -12.31 7.99
C PRO A 311 -17.24 -12.48 8.66
N ILE A 312 -17.25 -13.06 9.86
CA ILE A 312 -18.50 -13.52 10.50
C ILE A 312 -19.46 -12.35 10.77
N GLN A 313 -18.95 -11.19 11.21
CA GLN A 313 -19.77 -10.01 11.50
C GLN A 313 -20.43 -9.46 10.23
N LEU A 314 -19.70 -9.41 9.11
CA LEU A 314 -20.26 -8.97 7.82
C LEU A 314 -21.25 -9.99 7.26
N GLN A 315 -21.01 -11.29 7.48
CA GLN A 315 -21.95 -12.34 7.09
C GLN A 315 -23.25 -12.27 7.90
N GLN A 316 -23.18 -12.04 9.21
CA GLN A 316 -24.33 -11.83 10.08
C GLN A 316 -25.13 -10.61 9.62
N MET A 317 -24.45 -9.47 9.42
CA MET A 317 -25.10 -8.25 8.93
C MET A 317 -25.81 -8.51 7.60
N LYS A 318 -25.10 -9.07 6.61
CA LYS A 318 -25.67 -9.37 5.28
C LYS A 318 -26.88 -10.31 5.35
N SER A 319 -26.91 -11.22 6.31
CA SER A 319 -28.02 -12.19 6.48
C SER A 319 -29.28 -11.57 7.09
N ALA A 320 -29.13 -10.48 7.84
CA ALA A 320 -30.24 -9.73 8.45
C ALA A 320 -30.84 -8.64 7.53
N MET A 321 -30.13 -8.25 6.47
CA MET A 321 -30.60 -7.30 5.45
C MET A 321 -31.73 -7.89 4.58
N ILE A 322 -32.44 -7.02 3.87
CA ILE A 322 -33.47 -7.42 2.89
C ILE A 322 -32.92 -8.49 1.93
N LYS A 323 -33.67 -9.59 1.79
CA LYS A 323 -33.34 -10.65 0.82
C LYS A 323 -33.70 -10.18 -0.60
N PRO A 324 -32.85 -10.47 -1.60
CA PRO A 324 -33.15 -10.10 -2.97
C PRO A 324 -34.38 -10.83 -3.47
N ILE A 325 -35.35 -10.09 -4.00
CA ILE A 325 -36.48 -10.66 -4.73
C ILE A 325 -35.92 -11.19 -6.07
N ARG A 326 -36.06 -12.50 -6.31
CA ARG A 326 -35.69 -13.08 -7.62
C ARG A 326 -36.70 -12.63 -8.67
N VAL A 327 -36.37 -11.57 -9.40
CA VAL A 327 -37.06 -11.25 -10.64
C VAL A 327 -36.39 -12.04 -11.75
N TYR A 328 -37.06 -13.09 -12.24
CA TYR A 328 -36.63 -13.77 -13.46
C TYR A 328 -36.77 -12.78 -14.62
N ALA A 329 -35.64 -12.42 -15.24
CA ALA A 329 -35.68 -11.61 -16.45
C ALA A 329 -36.37 -12.44 -17.54
N LEU A 330 -37.50 -11.95 -18.05
CA LEU A 330 -38.03 -12.39 -19.34
C LEU A 330 -36.90 -12.29 -20.36
N GLN A 331 -36.69 -13.35 -21.14
CA GLN A 331 -35.58 -13.54 -22.08
C GLN A 331 -35.14 -12.23 -22.72
N ARG A 332 -33.92 -11.77 -22.39
CA ARG A 332 -33.31 -10.64 -23.08
C ARG A 332 -33.01 -11.05 -24.51
N VAL A 333 -33.77 -10.54 -25.47
CA VAL A 333 -33.38 -10.51 -26.87
C VAL A 333 -32.05 -9.75 -26.94
N SER A 334 -30.99 -10.43 -27.40
CA SER A 334 -29.65 -9.86 -27.49
C SER A 334 -29.61 -8.78 -28.56
N SER A 335 -29.86 -7.53 -28.18
CA SER A 335 -29.49 -6.39 -29.01
C SER A 335 -28.00 -6.12 -28.81
N HIS A 336 -27.18 -6.74 -29.65
CA HIS A 336 -25.77 -6.38 -29.82
C HIS A 336 -25.68 -5.01 -30.53
N ASN A 337 -26.14 -3.96 -29.86
CA ASN A 337 -25.99 -2.60 -30.38
C ASN A 337 -24.62 -2.06 -29.99
N GLY A 338 -23.88 -1.57 -30.99
CA GLY A 338 -22.58 -0.90 -30.88
C GLY A 338 -22.62 0.42 -30.11
N LYS A 339 -23.30 0.45 -28.95
CA LYS A 339 -23.32 1.61 -28.06
C LYS A 339 -21.92 1.83 -27.49
N PRO A 340 -21.43 3.08 -27.48
CA PRO A 340 -20.15 3.40 -26.87
C PRO A 340 -20.14 3.01 -25.39
N LYS A 341 -18.97 2.58 -24.91
CA LYS A 341 -18.80 2.20 -23.50
C LYS A 341 -19.02 3.42 -22.61
N ALA A 342 -19.62 3.21 -21.44
CA ALA A 342 -19.83 4.27 -20.45
C ALA A 342 -18.53 5.03 -20.15
N LYS A 343 -18.61 6.36 -19.96
CA LYS A 343 -17.47 7.27 -19.74
C LYS A 343 -16.49 6.75 -18.68
N LYS A 344 -17.00 6.31 -17.51
CA LYS A 344 -16.20 5.73 -16.42
C LYS A 344 -15.45 4.46 -16.84
N THR A 345 -16.06 3.60 -17.66
CA THR A 345 -15.40 2.41 -18.23
C THR A 345 -14.26 2.80 -19.16
N VAL A 346 -14.46 3.82 -20.00
CA VAL A 346 -13.41 4.34 -20.89
C VAL A 346 -12.27 4.95 -20.06
N GLN A 347 -12.58 5.73 -19.01
CA GLN A 347 -11.58 6.31 -18.10
C GLN A 347 -10.76 5.22 -17.39
N ARG A 348 -11.37 4.16 -16.87
CA ARG A 348 -10.64 3.03 -16.26
C ARG A 348 -9.71 2.33 -17.25
N LYS A 349 -10.16 2.14 -18.50
CA LYS A 349 -9.32 1.60 -19.58
C LYS A 349 -8.15 2.52 -19.90
N TRP A 350 -8.39 3.83 -19.92
CA TRP A 350 -7.37 4.85 -20.13
C TRP A 350 -6.33 4.85 -19.01
N LEU A 351 -6.74 4.82 -17.73
CA LEU A 351 -5.84 4.70 -16.59
C LEU A 351 -4.95 3.44 -16.67
N ASN A 352 -5.55 2.30 -17.04
CA ASN A 352 -4.81 1.06 -17.29
C ASN A 352 -3.78 1.19 -18.43
N LEU A 353 -4.15 1.88 -19.51
CA LEU A 353 -3.26 2.10 -20.65
C LEU A 353 -2.12 3.06 -20.28
N LEU A 354 -2.42 4.17 -19.60
CA LEU A 354 -1.43 5.09 -19.06
C LEU A 354 -0.44 4.37 -18.15
N ARG A 355 -0.90 3.53 -17.23
CA ARG A 355 -0.03 2.68 -16.39
C ARG A 355 0.89 1.81 -17.23
N LYS A 356 0.35 1.08 -18.22
CA LYS A 356 1.14 0.22 -19.12
C LYS A 356 2.17 1.03 -19.91
N SER A 357 1.83 2.25 -20.35
CA SER A 357 2.74 3.13 -21.07
C SER A 357 3.86 3.66 -20.17
N ARG A 358 3.56 4.06 -18.93
CA ARG A 358 4.54 4.49 -17.93
C ARG A 358 5.52 3.38 -17.58
N LYS A 359 5.04 2.13 -17.43
CA LYS A 359 5.90 0.94 -17.27
C LYS A 359 6.89 0.75 -18.42
N LYS A 360 6.53 1.15 -19.66
CA LYS A 360 7.43 1.10 -20.82
C LYS A 360 8.42 2.28 -20.83
N ARG A 361 8.00 3.48 -20.41
CA ARG A 361 8.88 4.67 -20.36
C ARG A 361 9.94 4.58 -19.26
N SER A 362 9.56 4.15 -18.06
CA SER A 362 10.54 3.91 -16.97
C SER A 362 11.51 2.76 -17.28
N HIS A 363 11.17 1.90 -18.25
CA HIS A 363 12.10 0.91 -18.79
C HIS A 363 13.11 1.54 -19.76
N LYS A 364 12.70 2.49 -20.61
CA LYS A 364 13.62 3.22 -21.50
C LYS A 364 14.58 4.13 -20.75
N LEU A 365 14.17 4.68 -19.60
CA LEU A 365 15.01 5.49 -18.70
C LEU A 365 15.85 4.64 -17.72
N GLY A 366 15.78 3.31 -17.80
CA GLY A 366 16.51 2.39 -16.92
C GLY A 366 17.02 1.16 -17.65
N GLY A 367 17.25 1.32 -18.96
CA GLY A 367 17.95 0.36 -19.79
C GLY A 367 19.38 0.83 -19.95
N ASP A 368 20.12 0.81 -18.85
CA ASP A 368 21.57 0.69 -18.75
C ASP A 368 21.88 -0.14 -17.50
#